data_AF-A0A1M7YYM3-F1
#
_entry.id   AF-A0A1M7YYM3-F1
#
_cell.length_a   1.000
_cell.length_b   1.000
_cell.length_c   1.000
_cell.angle_alpha   90.00
_cell.angle_beta   90.00
_cell.angle_gamma   90.00
#
_symmetry.space_group_name_H-M   'P 1'
#
loop_
_entity.id
_entity.type
_entity.pdbx_description
1 polymer ?
#
loop_
_entity_poly.entity_id
_entity_poly.type
_entity_poly.pdbx_seq_one_letter_code
_entity_poly.pdbx_strand_id
1 'polypeptide(L)'
;MLKKTLIAAAVATVTATPAFADISLTYGGLPTNTATDMTTTTLATVTKSSVLSYSTAEEEIATIFGVDGDLKQNGFITLQLTGGATFNESEVNQWLTVAGAGADVDAILADPANQTQSISIELLLASTLAADGVIKTTGGTPTAADLNDVFKFTNTGTQQYTIEHDIDEDGTRLRLALKQTTGTTNEMIRVGATTAVTDADVDTAAIATTNVADTWAALPASITGATLAVIGQAGYDGAADETARVAYLRTETNTTTAGLIDDYLEGIAGVYAGTNETLVGAGTVVNFNLPEANQIFNLAGTSGNVFMKIGALKNASYSADPVSTAALFKLGDLFELTLTDSGTATALVSEGFLAYDTGTDRVADDEDVEADTLDLKNRTSNQNLQLNKVNLSLTGDMTAFRVDADGDLILKDGTETGWTVNSDKTGATATLASDVLEGVASLDASARGVSTAQNTAWTNLGKIYVQASDNTTPIPAQSISVTASIDGDDQATFDDFSDTISNLFVFTRDGMKFDTILTGTTSANTIHIRDISGTLPEAGGKIYVTVWEYDAHAAGESAESTVLADRQVISVTLPSKGAVTLNPATIAEQLGITVNPGRQARMVFEVETNQGEVAVKKKDSSGIDIQNGTKGVHTNVVDFTL
;
A
#
# COMPACT_ATOMS: atom_id res chain seq x y z
N MET A 1 -22.15 -58.46 -30.55
CA MET A 1 -21.48 -58.12 -29.27
C MET A 1 -21.01 -56.65 -29.23
N LEU A 2 -21.74 -55.71 -29.82
CA LEU A 2 -21.37 -54.27 -29.87
C LEU A 2 -22.49 -53.35 -29.36
N LYS A 3 -23.47 -53.90 -28.63
CA LYS A 3 -24.60 -53.14 -28.06
C LYS A 3 -24.66 -53.15 -26.52
N LYS A 4 -23.80 -53.93 -25.85
CA LYS A 4 -23.77 -54.02 -24.37
C LYS A 4 -22.70 -53.13 -23.72
N THR A 5 -21.72 -52.66 -24.48
CA THR A 5 -20.63 -51.79 -23.97
C THR A 5 -20.96 -50.30 -24.03
N LEU A 6 -21.98 -49.90 -24.80
CA LEU A 6 -22.36 -48.48 -24.97
C LEU A 6 -23.38 -47.97 -23.93
N ILE A 7 -24.00 -48.85 -23.14
CA ILE A 7 -24.98 -48.45 -22.12
C ILE A 7 -24.31 -48.20 -20.75
N ALA A 8 -23.09 -48.70 -20.52
CA ALA A 8 -22.30 -48.37 -19.32
C ALA A 8 -21.69 -46.95 -19.36
N ALA A 9 -21.72 -46.26 -20.50
CA ALA A 9 -21.26 -44.87 -20.64
C ALA A 9 -22.38 -43.83 -20.47
N ALA A 10 -23.64 -44.25 -20.27
CA ALA A 10 -24.80 -43.35 -20.31
C ALA A 10 -25.45 -43.10 -18.93
N VAL A 11 -25.00 -43.75 -17.85
CA VAL A 11 -25.45 -43.48 -16.46
C VAL A 11 -24.29 -42.97 -15.58
N ALA A 12 -23.25 -42.40 -16.21
CA ALA A 12 -22.24 -41.58 -15.56
C ALA A 12 -22.42 -40.10 -15.96
N THR A 13 -23.67 -39.66 -16.11
CA THR A 13 -24.03 -38.24 -16.22
C THR A 13 -24.68 -37.79 -14.91
N VAL A 14 -23.97 -38.00 -13.80
CA VAL A 14 -23.97 -36.97 -12.77
C VAL A 14 -23.26 -35.81 -13.44
N THR A 15 -23.92 -34.66 -13.47
CA THR A 15 -23.38 -33.39 -13.95
C THR A 15 -21.89 -33.29 -13.64
N ALA A 16 -21.06 -33.47 -14.66
CA ALA A 16 -19.72 -32.92 -14.63
C ALA A 16 -19.93 -31.41 -14.66
N THR A 17 -20.14 -30.83 -13.46
CA THR A 17 -19.71 -29.47 -13.21
C THR A 17 -18.29 -29.35 -13.76
N PRO A 18 -17.93 -28.23 -14.40
CA PRO A 18 -16.58 -28.04 -14.87
C PRO A 18 -15.67 -28.13 -13.63
N ALA A 19 -15.01 -29.27 -13.44
CA ALA A 19 -14.12 -29.50 -12.30
C ALA A 19 -12.79 -28.81 -12.62
N PHE A 20 -12.83 -27.48 -12.71
CA PHE A 20 -11.66 -26.72 -12.32
C PHE A 20 -11.63 -26.82 -10.79
N ALA A 21 -10.57 -27.40 -10.27
CA ALA A 21 -10.27 -27.36 -8.85
C ALA A 21 -10.31 -25.92 -8.33
N ASP A 22 -10.70 -25.76 -7.07
CA ASP A 22 -10.96 -24.47 -6.44
C ASP A 22 -9.99 -24.27 -5.28
N ILE A 23 -9.10 -23.28 -5.39
CA ILE A 23 -8.22 -22.88 -4.29
C ILE A 23 -8.69 -21.52 -3.80
N SER A 24 -8.90 -21.39 -2.50
CA SER A 24 -9.18 -20.09 -1.88
C SER A 24 -8.14 -19.75 -0.83
N LEU A 25 -7.77 -18.47 -0.75
CA LEU A 25 -6.79 -17.95 0.21
C LEU A 25 -7.50 -17.16 1.31
N THR A 26 -7.05 -17.33 2.55
CA THR A 26 -7.46 -16.55 3.72
C THR A 26 -6.23 -16.08 4.48
N TYR A 27 -6.32 -14.92 5.13
CA TYR A 27 -5.20 -14.27 5.83
C TYR A 27 -5.46 -14.19 7.34
N GLY A 28 -4.41 -13.99 8.15
CA GLY A 28 -4.53 -13.88 9.62
C GLY A 28 -4.62 -15.20 10.37
N GLY A 29 -4.14 -16.29 9.77
CA GLY A 29 -3.93 -17.58 10.42
C GLY A 29 -5.18 -18.44 10.66
N LEU A 30 -4.98 -19.54 11.39
CA LEU A 30 -6.05 -20.46 11.80
C LEU A 30 -6.65 -20.11 13.18
N PRO A 31 -7.92 -20.48 13.45
CA PRO A 31 -8.88 -21.15 12.57
C PRO A 31 -9.55 -20.14 11.63
N THR A 32 -9.29 -20.27 10.32
CA THR A 32 -9.75 -19.42 9.19
C THR A 32 -10.41 -18.11 9.62
N ASN A 33 -9.60 -17.15 10.06
CA ASN A 33 -10.07 -15.78 10.15
C ASN A 33 -10.56 -15.39 8.74
N THR A 34 -11.78 -14.88 8.62
CA THR A 34 -12.40 -14.52 7.34
C THR A 34 -11.78 -13.25 6.73
N ALA A 35 -10.57 -12.88 7.11
CA ALA A 35 -9.89 -11.71 6.59
C ALA A 35 -9.52 -11.98 5.13
N THR A 36 -10.11 -11.18 4.24
CA THR A 36 -9.78 -11.15 2.82
C THR A 36 -8.67 -10.16 2.50
N ASP A 37 -8.32 -9.32 3.47
CA ASP A 37 -7.29 -8.29 3.34
C ASP A 37 -6.00 -8.79 3.99
N MET A 38 -4.90 -8.60 3.27
CA MET A 38 -3.57 -9.07 3.65
C MET A 38 -2.73 -7.91 4.17
N THR A 39 -2.05 -8.09 5.29
CA THR A 39 -1.04 -7.12 5.77
C THR A 39 0.23 -7.25 4.93
N THR A 40 0.61 -6.18 4.22
CA THR A 40 1.80 -6.17 3.36
C THR A 40 3.00 -5.57 4.10
N THR A 41 4.11 -6.31 4.16
CA THR A 41 5.38 -5.77 4.65
C THR A 41 5.88 -4.67 3.71
N THR A 42 6.03 -3.46 4.20
CA THR A 42 6.54 -2.34 3.40
C THR A 42 7.97 -1.98 3.78
N LEU A 43 8.82 -1.98 2.77
CA LEU A 43 10.27 -1.76 2.87
C LEU A 43 10.68 -0.55 2.03
N ALA A 44 11.76 0.11 2.42
CA ALA A 44 12.34 1.18 1.62
C ALA A 44 13.07 0.61 0.39
N THR A 45 12.88 1.24 -0.76
CA THR A 45 13.57 0.89 -2.02
C THR A 45 15.08 1.08 -1.90
N VAL A 46 15.51 2.02 -1.06
CA VAL A 46 16.92 2.28 -0.75
C VAL A 46 17.50 1.33 0.30
N THR A 47 16.80 0.27 0.71
CA THR A 47 17.36 -0.69 1.66
C THR A 47 18.54 -1.44 1.02
N LYS A 48 19.68 -1.47 1.72
CA LYS A 48 20.87 -2.18 1.26
C LYS A 48 20.56 -3.66 1.07
N SER A 49 21.10 -4.27 0.01
CA SER A 49 20.83 -5.67 -0.34
C SER A 49 21.19 -6.65 0.79
N SER A 50 22.22 -6.33 1.59
CA SER A 50 22.60 -7.14 2.76
C SER A 50 21.59 -7.11 3.89
N VAL A 51 20.65 -6.16 3.90
CA VAL A 51 19.58 -6.06 4.90
C VAL A 51 18.28 -6.60 4.35
N LEU A 52 18.02 -6.44 3.04
CA LEU A 52 16.82 -6.96 2.39
C LEU A 52 16.63 -8.47 2.59
N SER A 53 17.71 -9.26 2.66
CA SER A 53 17.67 -10.71 2.94
C SER A 53 17.16 -11.07 4.34
N TYR A 54 17.10 -10.09 5.26
CA TYR A 54 16.59 -10.28 6.61
C TYR A 54 15.09 -9.93 6.75
N SER A 55 14.42 -9.61 5.65
CA SER A 55 13.01 -9.22 5.66
C SER A 55 12.10 -10.42 5.87
N THR A 56 11.04 -10.24 6.65
CA THR A 56 10.02 -11.26 6.92
C THR A 56 8.64 -10.74 6.49
N ALA A 57 7.81 -11.63 5.94
CA ALA A 57 6.44 -11.30 5.60
C ALA A 57 5.61 -11.25 6.89
N GLU A 58 4.76 -10.23 7.03
CA GLU A 58 3.97 -9.99 8.26
C GLU A 58 2.72 -10.87 8.38
N GLU A 59 2.31 -11.52 7.30
CA GLU A 59 0.99 -12.15 7.22
C GLU A 59 1.08 -13.67 7.07
N GLU A 60 0.19 -14.37 7.79
CA GLU A 60 -0.02 -15.80 7.63
C GLU A 60 -0.97 -16.08 6.46
N ILE A 61 -0.71 -17.15 5.70
CA ILE A 61 -1.48 -17.47 4.49
C ILE A 61 -2.04 -18.88 4.57
N ALA A 62 -3.35 -18.96 4.75
CA ALA A 62 -4.08 -20.21 4.72
C ALA A 62 -4.64 -20.48 3.33
N THR A 63 -4.33 -21.67 2.80
CA THR A 63 -4.77 -22.17 1.49
C THR A 63 -5.78 -23.28 1.68
N ILE A 64 -7.00 -23.08 1.19
CA ILE A 64 -8.09 -24.05 1.26
C ILE A 64 -8.22 -24.73 -0.10
N PHE A 65 -8.17 -26.06 -0.11
CA PHE A 65 -8.35 -26.91 -1.30
C PHE A 65 -9.79 -27.40 -1.37
N GLY A 66 -10.60 -26.79 -2.24
CA GLY A 66 -12.06 -26.90 -2.24
C GLY A 66 -12.64 -28.13 -2.95
N VAL A 67 -11.83 -28.91 -3.67
CA VAL A 67 -12.32 -30.06 -4.45
C VAL A 67 -11.60 -31.37 -4.08
N ASP A 68 -12.38 -32.46 -4.05
CA ASP A 68 -11.85 -33.78 -3.80
C ASP A 68 -10.85 -34.18 -4.89
N GLY A 69 -9.59 -34.35 -4.48
CA GLY A 69 -8.50 -34.70 -5.38
C GLY A 69 -7.66 -33.52 -5.86
N ASP A 70 -7.80 -32.34 -5.28
CA ASP A 70 -6.84 -31.23 -5.46
C ASP A 70 -5.44 -31.63 -5.01
N LEU A 71 -5.37 -32.35 -3.88
CA LEU A 71 -4.14 -32.91 -3.34
C LEU A 71 -3.99 -34.36 -3.79
N LYS A 72 -2.98 -34.61 -4.62
CA LYS A 72 -2.65 -35.93 -5.16
C LYS A 72 -1.41 -36.50 -4.52
N GLN A 73 -1.39 -37.81 -4.28
CA GLN A 73 -0.18 -38.50 -3.84
C GLN A 73 0.93 -38.37 -4.88
N ASN A 74 2.18 -38.24 -4.43
CA ASN A 74 3.35 -37.91 -5.26
C ASN A 74 3.19 -36.59 -6.05
N GLY A 75 2.28 -35.71 -5.63
CA GLY A 75 2.19 -34.35 -6.12
C GLY A 75 3.04 -33.38 -5.29
N PHE A 76 2.81 -32.09 -5.52
CA PHE A 76 3.46 -31.00 -4.81
C PHE A 76 2.45 -29.90 -4.50
N ILE A 77 2.60 -29.22 -3.37
CA ILE A 77 2.09 -27.86 -3.21
C ILE A 77 3.19 -26.90 -3.64
N THR A 78 2.87 -25.94 -4.49
CA THR A 78 3.84 -24.98 -5.02
C THR A 78 3.59 -23.59 -4.47
N LEU A 79 4.63 -22.93 -4.01
CA LEU A 79 4.66 -21.52 -3.63
C LEU A 79 5.59 -20.81 -4.61
N GLN A 80 5.06 -19.94 -5.46
CA GLN A 80 5.83 -19.25 -6.49
C GLN A 80 5.84 -17.75 -6.26
N LEU A 81 7.03 -17.18 -6.05
CA LEU A 81 7.25 -15.76 -5.94
C LEU A 81 7.24 -15.10 -7.32
N THR A 82 6.71 -13.89 -7.36
CA THR A 82 6.75 -12.99 -8.52
C THR A 82 7.12 -11.58 -8.06
N GLY A 83 7.70 -10.77 -8.93
CA GLY A 83 8.16 -9.41 -8.57
C GLY A 83 9.65 -9.31 -8.19
N GLY A 84 10.48 -10.26 -8.63
CA GLY A 84 11.94 -10.18 -8.48
C GLY A 84 12.49 -10.71 -7.15
N ALA A 85 11.69 -11.46 -6.38
CA ALA A 85 12.14 -12.16 -5.18
C ALA A 85 12.41 -13.64 -5.47
N THR A 86 13.36 -14.22 -4.74
CA THR A 86 13.64 -15.66 -4.74
C THR A 86 13.60 -16.20 -3.31
N PHE A 87 13.51 -17.52 -3.17
CA PHE A 87 13.65 -18.18 -1.88
C PHE A 87 15.11 -18.28 -1.45
N ASN A 88 15.36 -18.18 -0.15
CA ASN A 88 16.64 -18.50 0.46
C ASN A 88 16.64 -19.98 0.88
N GLU A 89 17.36 -20.81 0.13
CA GLU A 89 17.37 -22.27 0.31
C GLU A 89 17.76 -22.72 1.72
N SER A 90 18.75 -22.07 2.34
CA SER A 90 19.21 -22.42 3.70
C SER A 90 18.13 -22.15 4.74
N GLU A 91 17.42 -21.03 4.61
CA GLU A 91 16.39 -20.61 5.56
C GLU A 91 15.08 -21.37 5.32
N VAL A 92 14.73 -21.67 4.06
CA VAL A 92 13.62 -22.56 3.73
C VAL A 92 13.85 -23.96 4.32
N ASN A 93 15.06 -24.51 4.19
CA ASN A 93 15.37 -25.81 4.76
C ASN A 93 15.22 -25.81 6.30
N GLN A 94 15.61 -24.72 6.97
CA GLN A 94 15.40 -24.56 8.42
C GLN A 94 13.90 -24.45 8.77
N TRP A 95 13.16 -23.60 8.05
CA TRP A 95 11.72 -23.40 8.24
C TRP A 95 10.91 -24.71 8.09
N LEU A 96 11.34 -25.60 7.18
CA LEU A 96 10.67 -26.87 6.88
C LEU A 96 11.22 -28.07 7.66
N THR A 97 12.11 -27.85 8.63
CA THR A 97 12.72 -28.90 9.44
C THR A 97 12.18 -28.90 10.86
N VAL A 98 11.81 -30.08 11.35
CA VAL A 98 11.51 -30.33 12.77
C VAL A 98 12.60 -31.21 13.38
N ALA A 99 13.00 -30.89 14.60
CA ALA A 99 13.91 -31.70 15.41
C ALA A 99 13.34 -31.87 16.82
N GLY A 100 13.44 -33.08 17.37
CA GLY A 100 12.86 -33.38 18.68
C GLY A 100 13.21 -34.77 19.18
N ALA A 101 12.88 -35.07 20.43
CA ALA A 101 13.04 -36.43 20.94
C ALA A 101 11.88 -37.31 20.43
N GLY A 102 12.17 -38.35 19.65
CA GLY A 102 11.12 -39.22 19.09
C GLY A 102 11.69 -40.33 18.22
N ALA A 103 10.96 -41.46 18.15
CA ALA A 103 11.38 -42.62 17.35
C ALA A 103 11.17 -42.39 15.84
N ASP A 104 10.19 -41.56 15.48
CA ASP A 104 9.79 -41.22 14.12
C ASP A 104 9.21 -39.80 14.05
N VAL A 105 8.83 -39.35 12.85
CA VAL A 105 8.29 -38.01 12.63
C VAL A 105 6.95 -37.80 13.34
N ASP A 106 6.10 -38.83 13.42
CA ASP A 106 4.78 -38.73 14.07
C ASP A 106 4.95 -38.50 15.57
N ALA A 107 5.87 -39.22 16.21
CA ALA A 107 6.22 -39.03 17.62
C ALA A 107 6.80 -37.64 17.90
N ILE A 108 7.57 -37.07 16.97
CA ILE A 108 8.14 -35.73 17.11
C ILE A 108 7.05 -34.66 16.97
N LEU A 109 6.19 -34.76 15.96
CA LEU A 109 5.10 -33.80 15.70
C LEU A 109 4.02 -33.85 16.80
N ALA A 110 3.74 -35.03 17.37
CA ALA A 110 2.76 -35.20 18.44
C ALA A 110 3.21 -34.67 19.81
N ASP A 111 4.52 -34.48 20.03
CA ASP A 111 5.05 -34.03 21.33
C ASP A 111 4.85 -32.52 21.52
N PRO A 112 4.04 -32.08 22.49
CA PRO A 112 3.83 -30.66 22.78
C PRO A 112 5.10 -29.89 23.12
N ALA A 113 6.14 -30.56 23.62
CA ALA A 113 7.43 -29.93 23.91
C ALA A 113 8.24 -29.60 22.65
N ASN A 114 7.94 -30.25 21.52
CA ASN A 114 8.55 -30.00 20.22
C ASN A 114 7.69 -29.08 19.34
N GLN A 115 6.47 -28.73 19.77
CA GLN A 115 5.59 -27.80 19.06
C GLN A 115 6.15 -26.37 18.94
N THR A 116 7.04 -25.96 19.84
CA THR A 116 7.79 -24.68 19.74
C THR A 116 9.01 -24.73 18.81
N GLN A 117 9.39 -25.93 18.34
CA GLN A 117 10.42 -26.16 17.32
C GLN A 117 9.81 -26.71 16.03
N SER A 118 8.48 -26.67 15.92
CA SER A 118 7.77 -27.26 14.80
C SER A 118 7.82 -26.35 13.59
N ILE A 119 7.80 -27.01 12.43
CA ILE A 119 7.63 -26.40 11.12
C ILE A 119 6.48 -25.39 11.21
N SER A 120 6.70 -24.15 10.78
CA SER A 120 5.68 -23.08 10.82
C SER A 120 4.66 -23.23 9.67
N ILE A 121 4.16 -24.47 9.51
CA ILE A 121 3.06 -24.85 8.63
C ILE A 121 2.05 -25.61 9.48
N GLU A 122 0.78 -25.28 9.35
CA GLU A 122 -0.30 -25.95 10.07
C GLU A 122 -1.25 -26.62 9.08
N LEU A 123 -1.88 -27.73 9.50
CA LEU A 123 -2.79 -28.51 8.69
C LEU A 123 -4.13 -28.70 9.40
N LEU A 124 -5.21 -28.26 8.73
CA LEU A 124 -6.57 -28.74 9.03
C LEU A 124 -7.00 -29.70 7.92
N LEU A 125 -7.18 -30.96 8.27
CA LEU A 125 -7.45 -32.02 7.33
C LEU A 125 -8.95 -32.27 7.21
N ALA A 126 -9.51 -32.07 6.02
CA ALA A 126 -10.80 -32.63 5.67
C ALA A 126 -10.59 -34.04 5.11
N SER A 127 -11.51 -34.95 5.42
CA SER A 127 -11.46 -36.32 4.91
C SER A 127 -12.70 -36.67 4.11
N THR A 128 -12.53 -37.57 3.15
CA THR A 128 -13.62 -38.19 2.40
C THR A 128 -13.43 -39.70 2.39
N LEU A 129 -14.54 -40.44 2.34
CA LEU A 129 -14.57 -41.89 2.29
C LEU A 129 -14.81 -42.34 0.85
N ALA A 130 -13.94 -43.23 0.37
CA ALA A 130 -14.13 -43.95 -0.87
C ALA A 130 -14.32 -45.45 -0.61
N ALA A 131 -15.14 -46.09 -1.44
CA ALA A 131 -15.37 -47.52 -1.41
C ALA A 131 -15.16 -48.08 -2.82
N ASP A 132 -14.32 -49.12 -2.92
CA ASP A 132 -13.97 -49.79 -4.18
C ASP A 132 -13.56 -48.82 -5.31
N GLY A 133 -12.83 -47.75 -4.95
CA GLY A 133 -12.34 -46.76 -5.91
C GLY A 133 -13.32 -45.63 -6.24
N VAL A 134 -14.48 -45.56 -5.57
CA VAL A 134 -15.50 -44.55 -5.80
C VAL A 134 -15.69 -43.70 -4.54
N ILE A 135 -15.62 -42.37 -4.68
CA ILE A 135 -15.89 -41.44 -3.57
C ILE A 135 -17.37 -41.51 -3.20
N LYS A 136 -17.65 -41.69 -1.91
CA LYS A 136 -19.00 -41.89 -1.38
C LYS A 136 -19.49 -40.73 -0.51
N THR A 137 -18.58 -39.96 0.08
CA THR A 137 -18.92 -38.78 0.90
C THR A 137 -18.35 -37.51 0.28
N THR A 138 -18.86 -36.35 0.70
CA THR A 138 -18.20 -35.06 0.44
C THR A 138 -17.22 -34.78 1.58
N GLY A 139 -16.15 -34.01 1.31
CA GLY A 139 -15.17 -33.62 2.33
C GLY A 139 -15.81 -33.14 3.64
N GLY A 140 -15.41 -33.76 4.75
CA GLY A 140 -15.90 -33.44 6.09
C GLY A 140 -15.38 -32.09 6.62
N THR A 141 -15.85 -31.68 7.79
CA THR A 141 -15.32 -30.50 8.49
C THR A 141 -13.83 -30.70 8.78
N PRO A 142 -12.94 -29.79 8.35
CA PRO A 142 -11.50 -29.97 8.55
C PRO A 142 -11.14 -29.87 10.03
N THR A 143 -10.25 -30.74 10.49
CA THR A 143 -9.77 -30.80 11.88
C THR A 143 -8.26 -30.77 11.93
N ALA A 144 -7.66 -30.27 13.02
CA ALA A 144 -6.21 -30.33 13.21
C ALA A 144 -5.69 -31.76 13.02
N ALA A 145 -4.62 -31.91 12.23
CA ALA A 145 -4.02 -33.19 11.88
C ALA A 145 -2.50 -33.08 11.81
N ASP A 146 -1.82 -34.23 11.82
CA ASP A 146 -0.37 -34.26 11.72
C ASP A 146 0.08 -33.93 10.29
N LEU A 147 1.09 -33.09 10.13
CA LEU A 147 1.63 -32.74 8.81
C LEU A 147 2.04 -33.98 8.00
N ASN A 148 2.49 -35.05 8.67
CA ASN A 148 2.87 -36.31 8.03
C ASN A 148 1.67 -37.07 7.44
N ASP A 149 0.42 -36.67 7.66
CA ASP A 149 -0.72 -37.25 6.94
C ASP A 149 -0.74 -36.84 5.47
N VAL A 150 -0.26 -35.64 5.16
CA VAL A 150 -0.32 -35.04 3.81
C VAL A 150 1.05 -34.85 3.18
N PHE A 151 2.06 -34.45 3.95
CA PHE A 151 3.40 -34.15 3.44
C PHE A 151 4.33 -35.36 3.50
N LYS A 152 5.29 -35.39 2.57
CA LYS A 152 6.38 -36.36 2.59
C LYS A 152 7.54 -35.80 3.41
N PHE A 153 8.04 -36.58 4.36
CA PHE A 153 9.22 -36.23 5.17
C PHE A 153 10.44 -37.05 4.78
N THR A 154 11.61 -36.42 4.83
CA THR A 154 12.91 -37.08 4.73
C THR A 154 13.64 -36.96 6.06
N ASN A 155 14.24 -38.06 6.53
CA ASN A 155 15.12 -38.04 7.68
C ASN A 155 16.47 -37.43 7.27
N THR A 156 16.82 -36.30 7.88
CA THR A 156 18.04 -35.53 7.57
C THR A 156 19.11 -35.66 8.65
N GLY A 157 18.81 -36.35 9.76
CA GLY A 157 19.74 -36.53 10.87
C GLY A 157 19.14 -37.32 12.04
N THR A 158 19.90 -37.43 13.13
CA THR A 158 19.44 -38.12 14.34
C THR A 158 18.25 -37.39 14.95
N GLN A 159 17.03 -37.93 14.75
CA GLN A 159 15.76 -37.35 15.19
C GLN A 159 15.47 -35.96 14.57
N GLN A 160 15.85 -35.79 13.30
CA GLN A 160 15.58 -34.60 12.51
C GLN A 160 14.89 -35.00 11.21
N TYR A 161 13.76 -34.36 10.92
CA TYR A 161 12.95 -34.62 9.74
C TYR A 161 12.60 -33.31 9.05
N THR A 162 12.66 -33.33 7.73
CA THR A 162 12.39 -32.16 6.90
C THR A 162 11.30 -32.52 5.90
N ILE A 163 10.33 -31.63 5.67
CA ILE A 163 9.40 -31.81 4.55
C ILE A 163 10.23 -31.84 3.27
N GLU A 164 10.09 -32.91 2.48
CA GLU A 164 10.81 -33.03 1.22
C GLU A 164 10.37 -31.90 0.30
N HIS A 165 11.34 -31.09 -0.13
CA HIS A 165 11.09 -29.90 -0.92
C HIS A 165 12.19 -29.71 -1.96
N ASP A 166 11.90 -28.85 -2.94
CA ASP A 166 12.87 -28.41 -3.93
C ASP A 166 12.56 -26.96 -4.35
N ILE A 167 13.60 -26.21 -4.73
CA ILE A 167 13.47 -24.85 -5.23
C ILE A 167 13.89 -24.84 -6.71
N ASP A 168 12.95 -24.50 -7.58
CA ASP A 168 13.17 -24.42 -9.02
C ASP A 168 12.76 -23.04 -9.59
N GLU A 169 12.70 -22.93 -10.93
CA GLU A 169 12.43 -21.67 -11.64
C GLU A 169 13.34 -20.52 -11.18
N ASP A 170 14.66 -20.77 -11.25
CA ASP A 170 15.71 -19.81 -10.87
C ASP A 170 15.57 -19.25 -9.45
N GLY A 171 15.07 -20.08 -8.52
CA GLY A 171 14.89 -19.71 -7.12
C GLY A 171 13.50 -19.16 -6.78
N THR A 172 12.61 -19.01 -7.76
CA THR A 172 11.31 -18.34 -7.54
C THR A 172 10.20 -19.27 -7.11
N ARG A 173 10.32 -20.60 -7.29
CA ARG A 173 9.27 -21.55 -6.92
C ARG A 173 9.78 -22.59 -5.94
N LEU A 174 9.15 -22.63 -4.77
CA LEU A 174 9.28 -23.68 -3.77
C LEU A 174 8.22 -24.75 -4.00
N ARG A 175 8.62 -26.01 -4.01
CA ARG A 175 7.74 -27.17 -4.15
C ARG A 175 7.82 -28.02 -2.89
N LEU A 176 6.69 -28.24 -2.23
CA LEU A 176 6.56 -29.10 -1.05
C LEU A 176 5.95 -30.44 -1.47
N ALA A 177 6.65 -31.54 -1.25
CA ALA A 177 6.23 -32.86 -1.72
C ALA A 177 5.09 -33.44 -0.89
N LEU A 178 4.07 -33.95 -1.59
CA LEU A 178 2.94 -34.65 -1.00
C LEU A 178 3.25 -36.14 -0.80
N LYS A 179 2.73 -36.70 0.29
CA LYS A 179 2.96 -38.08 0.72
C LYS A 179 2.56 -39.08 -0.35
N GLN A 180 3.42 -40.06 -0.56
CA GLN A 180 3.08 -41.24 -1.35
C GLN A 180 2.24 -42.18 -0.49
N THR A 181 1.05 -42.55 -0.97
CA THR A 181 0.23 -43.57 -0.32
C THR A 181 -0.03 -44.74 -1.27
N THR A 182 -0.71 -45.77 -0.80
CA THR A 182 -1.14 -46.90 -1.64
C THR A 182 -2.63 -46.78 -2.00
N GLY A 183 -3.25 -45.62 -1.80
CA GLY A 183 -4.64 -45.36 -2.15
C GLY A 183 -4.85 -45.50 -3.66
N THR A 184 -5.95 -46.14 -4.04
CA THR A 184 -6.25 -46.46 -5.45
C THR A 184 -7.24 -45.48 -6.07
N THR A 185 -7.99 -44.76 -5.23
CA THR A 185 -9.03 -43.82 -5.67
C THR A 185 -8.43 -42.51 -6.18
N ASN A 186 -8.53 -42.26 -7.48
CA ASN A 186 -8.17 -40.98 -8.13
C ASN A 186 -6.78 -40.43 -7.73
N GLU A 187 -5.85 -41.32 -7.38
CA GLU A 187 -4.53 -40.97 -6.85
C GLU A 187 -4.52 -39.99 -5.66
N MET A 188 -5.61 -39.96 -4.88
CA MET A 188 -5.72 -39.14 -3.68
C MET A 188 -4.83 -39.71 -2.58
N ILE A 189 -4.41 -38.84 -1.66
CA ILE A 189 -3.62 -39.23 -0.50
C ILE A 189 -4.54 -39.98 0.47
N ARG A 190 -4.16 -41.20 0.88
CA ARG A 190 -4.89 -41.99 1.87
C ARG A 190 -4.45 -41.65 3.30
N VAL A 191 -5.42 -41.32 4.14
CA VAL A 191 -5.26 -40.97 5.56
C VAL A 191 -5.67 -42.18 6.39
N GLY A 192 -4.76 -43.14 6.52
CA GLY A 192 -4.99 -44.37 7.30
C GLY A 192 -5.00 -45.66 6.49
N ALA A 193 -5.44 -46.75 7.15
CA ALA A 193 -5.47 -48.09 6.59
C ALA A 193 -6.76 -48.35 5.81
N THR A 194 -6.65 -49.15 4.76
CA THR A 194 -7.81 -49.67 4.04
C THR A 194 -8.56 -50.68 4.92
N THR A 195 -9.88 -50.59 4.96
CA THR A 195 -10.73 -51.50 5.73
C THR A 195 -11.65 -52.26 4.80
N ALA A 196 -11.67 -53.59 4.89
CA ALA A 196 -12.66 -54.42 4.21
C ALA A 196 -13.92 -54.49 5.06
N VAL A 197 -15.05 -54.11 4.49
CA VAL A 197 -16.36 -54.05 5.15
C VAL A 197 -17.30 -55.00 4.43
N THR A 198 -17.97 -55.88 5.16
CA THR A 198 -18.97 -56.81 4.62
C THR A 198 -20.37 -56.25 4.77
N ASP A 199 -21.35 -56.80 4.04
CA ASP A 199 -22.76 -56.43 4.21
C ASP A 199 -23.25 -56.58 5.66
N ALA A 200 -22.72 -57.58 6.38
CA ALA A 200 -23.04 -57.79 7.79
C ALA A 200 -22.47 -56.69 8.70
N ASP A 201 -21.31 -56.13 8.34
CA ASP A 201 -20.73 -55.00 9.06
C ASP A 201 -21.56 -53.72 8.81
N VAL A 202 -22.01 -53.51 7.56
CA VAL A 202 -22.94 -52.43 7.21
C VAL A 202 -24.24 -52.56 7.99
N ASP A 203 -24.84 -53.75 8.04
CA ASP A 203 -26.07 -54.00 8.79
C ASP A 203 -25.89 -53.70 10.28
N THR A 204 -24.79 -54.19 10.86
CA THR A 204 -24.46 -53.95 12.27
C THR A 204 -24.32 -52.45 12.57
N ALA A 205 -23.61 -51.71 11.71
CA ALA A 205 -23.43 -50.28 11.84
C ALA A 205 -24.74 -49.51 11.65
N ALA A 206 -25.55 -49.86 10.63
CA ALA A 206 -26.84 -49.24 10.37
C ALA A 206 -27.81 -49.42 11.55
N ILE A 207 -27.90 -50.63 12.11
CA ILE A 207 -28.71 -50.93 13.31
C ILE A 207 -28.24 -50.07 14.49
N ALA A 208 -26.92 -49.95 14.70
CA ALA A 208 -26.35 -49.20 15.81
C ALA A 208 -26.67 -47.69 15.75
N THR A 209 -26.92 -47.13 14.57
CA THR A 209 -27.27 -45.70 14.43
C THR A 209 -28.67 -45.36 14.92
N THR A 210 -29.57 -46.34 15.04
CA THR A 210 -31.01 -46.15 15.34
C THR A 210 -31.76 -45.25 14.34
N ASN A 211 -31.20 -45.00 13.15
CA ASN A 211 -31.75 -44.11 12.13
C ASN A 211 -32.44 -44.86 10.96
N VAL A 212 -32.63 -46.17 11.09
CA VAL A 212 -33.39 -46.96 10.11
C VAL A 212 -34.86 -46.55 10.20
N ALA A 213 -35.48 -46.25 9.06
CA ALA A 213 -36.82 -45.69 9.01
C ALA A 213 -37.85 -46.56 9.76
N ASP A 214 -38.59 -45.96 10.69
CA ASP A 214 -39.57 -46.71 11.48
C ASP A 214 -40.80 -47.18 10.69
N THR A 215 -41.03 -46.56 9.52
CA THR A 215 -42.18 -46.84 8.66
C THR A 215 -41.78 -46.82 7.19
N TRP A 216 -42.53 -47.55 6.37
CA TRP A 216 -42.33 -47.63 4.93
C TRP A 216 -42.38 -46.26 4.28
N ALA A 217 -43.31 -45.40 4.72
CA ALA A 217 -43.48 -44.06 4.16
C ALA A 217 -42.28 -43.13 4.45
N ALA A 218 -41.45 -43.47 5.43
CA ALA A 218 -40.23 -42.72 5.78
C ALA A 218 -38.99 -43.25 5.05
N LEU A 219 -39.07 -44.36 4.32
CA LEU A 219 -37.98 -44.81 3.45
C LEU A 219 -37.79 -43.83 2.26
N PRO A 220 -36.58 -43.77 1.68
CA PRO A 220 -36.34 -43.04 0.45
C PRO A 220 -37.37 -43.39 -0.63
N ALA A 221 -37.85 -42.37 -1.35
CA ALA A 221 -38.85 -42.54 -2.42
C ALA A 221 -38.37 -43.49 -3.54
N SER A 222 -37.06 -43.59 -3.73
CA SER A 222 -36.42 -44.56 -4.63
C SER A 222 -36.72 -46.01 -4.24
N ILE A 223 -36.81 -46.30 -2.95
CA ILE A 223 -37.15 -47.63 -2.41
C ILE A 223 -38.67 -47.83 -2.44
N THR A 224 -39.45 -46.89 -1.90
CA THR A 224 -40.91 -47.05 -1.80
C THR A 224 -41.63 -47.01 -3.15
N GLY A 225 -41.02 -46.38 -4.15
CA GLY A 225 -41.51 -46.31 -5.53
C GLY A 225 -40.98 -47.41 -6.45
N ALA A 226 -40.07 -48.26 -5.97
CA ALA A 226 -39.53 -49.37 -6.75
C ALA A 226 -40.49 -50.57 -6.78
N THR A 227 -40.34 -51.42 -7.80
CA THR A 227 -41.07 -52.69 -7.87
C THR A 227 -40.34 -53.74 -7.06
N LEU A 228 -40.84 -53.97 -5.84
CA LEU A 228 -40.27 -54.89 -4.86
C LEU A 228 -40.78 -56.31 -5.10
N ALA A 229 -39.88 -57.30 -5.01
CA ALA A 229 -40.22 -58.70 -5.28
C ALA A 229 -40.66 -59.44 -4.00
N VAL A 230 -40.17 -59.03 -2.82
CA VAL A 230 -40.39 -59.78 -1.57
C VAL A 230 -40.90 -58.89 -0.44
N ILE A 231 -40.47 -57.63 -0.37
CA ILE A 231 -40.86 -56.72 0.72
C ILE A 231 -42.12 -55.92 0.39
N GLY A 232 -42.93 -55.62 1.41
CA GLY A 232 -44.12 -54.79 1.27
C GLY A 232 -44.40 -53.96 2.53
N GLN A 233 -45.15 -52.87 2.37
CA GLN A 233 -45.43 -51.88 3.42
C GLN A 233 -45.86 -52.51 4.76
N ALA A 234 -46.91 -53.35 4.74
CA ALA A 234 -47.43 -53.96 5.97
C ALA A 234 -46.43 -54.89 6.68
N GLY A 235 -45.47 -55.47 5.94
CA GLY A 235 -44.44 -56.32 6.50
C GLY A 235 -43.30 -55.51 7.12
N TYR A 236 -42.89 -54.42 6.47
CA TYR A 236 -41.87 -53.51 7.01
C TYR A 236 -42.38 -52.74 8.24
N ASP A 237 -43.60 -52.17 8.16
CA ASP A 237 -44.26 -51.46 9.26
C ASP A 237 -44.54 -52.39 10.46
N GLY A 238 -44.56 -53.72 10.24
CA GLY A 238 -44.74 -54.73 11.26
C GLY A 238 -43.46 -55.18 11.96
N ALA A 239 -42.28 -54.72 11.51
CA ALA A 239 -41.00 -55.06 12.13
C ALA A 239 -40.81 -54.31 13.46
N ALA A 240 -40.51 -55.06 14.53
CA ALA A 240 -40.58 -54.57 15.90
C ALA A 240 -39.39 -53.70 16.35
N ASP A 241 -38.25 -53.81 15.68
CA ASP A 241 -36.99 -53.11 15.98
C ASP A 241 -36.13 -52.94 14.73
N GLU A 242 -35.02 -52.21 14.85
CA GLU A 242 -34.07 -51.93 13.76
C GLU A 242 -33.47 -53.21 13.17
N THR A 243 -33.21 -54.22 14.00
CA THR A 243 -32.67 -55.51 13.53
C THR A 243 -33.65 -56.20 12.61
N ALA A 244 -34.93 -56.25 13.00
CA ALA A 244 -36.00 -56.81 12.19
C ALA A 244 -36.23 -56.01 10.91
N ARG A 245 -36.11 -54.67 10.95
CA ARG A 245 -36.27 -53.79 9.77
C ARG A 245 -35.15 -53.99 8.77
N VAL A 246 -33.89 -54.00 9.21
CA VAL A 246 -32.73 -54.25 8.34
C VAL A 246 -32.80 -55.66 7.76
N ALA A 247 -33.09 -56.67 8.57
CA ALA A 247 -33.28 -58.04 8.09
C ALA A 247 -34.40 -58.14 7.05
N TYR A 248 -35.52 -57.43 7.24
CA TYR A 248 -36.61 -57.39 6.29
C TYR A 248 -36.17 -56.76 4.96
N LEU A 249 -35.49 -55.62 4.99
CA LEU A 249 -34.94 -54.96 3.79
C LEU A 249 -34.00 -55.88 3.01
N ARG A 250 -33.11 -56.61 3.69
CA ARG A 250 -32.18 -57.57 3.07
C ARG A 250 -32.85 -58.82 2.47
N THR A 251 -34.15 -59.04 2.68
CA THR A 251 -34.88 -60.13 2.01
C THR A 251 -35.24 -59.82 0.56
N GLU A 252 -35.11 -58.56 0.13
CA GLU A 252 -35.38 -58.18 -1.26
C GLU A 252 -34.36 -58.81 -2.20
N THR A 253 -34.83 -59.39 -3.30
CA THR A 253 -33.99 -60.16 -4.24
C THR A 253 -33.95 -59.55 -5.64
N ASN A 254 -34.76 -58.53 -5.90
CA ASN A 254 -34.64 -57.73 -7.10
C ASN A 254 -33.30 -57.00 -7.10
N THR A 255 -32.37 -57.37 -7.98
CA THR A 255 -31.00 -56.85 -7.99
C THR A 255 -30.92 -55.32 -8.07
N THR A 256 -31.84 -54.66 -8.77
CA THR A 256 -31.84 -53.20 -8.88
C THR A 256 -32.29 -52.55 -7.58
N THR A 257 -33.29 -53.12 -6.92
CA THR A 257 -33.81 -52.54 -5.67
C THR A 257 -33.01 -52.97 -4.44
N ALA A 258 -32.41 -54.16 -4.47
CA ALA A 258 -31.40 -54.59 -3.52
C ALA A 258 -30.24 -53.58 -3.49
N GLY A 259 -29.74 -53.14 -4.65
CA GLY A 259 -28.73 -52.08 -4.70
C GLY A 259 -29.20 -50.74 -4.09
N LEU A 260 -30.47 -50.35 -4.25
CA LEU A 260 -31.01 -49.14 -3.60
C LEU A 260 -31.13 -49.29 -2.08
N ILE A 261 -31.42 -50.50 -1.61
CA ILE A 261 -31.45 -50.85 -0.18
C ILE A 261 -30.04 -50.84 0.39
N ASP A 262 -29.08 -51.40 -0.34
CA ASP A 262 -27.66 -51.37 0.01
C ASP A 262 -27.20 -49.91 0.14
N ASP A 263 -27.42 -49.07 -0.88
CA ASP A 263 -27.09 -47.63 -0.83
C ASP A 263 -27.72 -46.91 0.37
N TYR A 264 -28.96 -47.26 0.71
CA TYR A 264 -29.66 -46.69 1.87
C TYR A 264 -29.04 -47.12 3.20
N LEU A 265 -28.76 -48.42 3.36
CA LEU A 265 -28.17 -48.97 4.58
C LEU A 265 -26.72 -48.50 4.75
N GLU A 266 -25.93 -48.45 3.67
CA GLU A 266 -24.59 -47.89 3.64
C GLU A 266 -24.58 -46.40 4.00
N GLY A 267 -25.51 -45.63 3.44
CA GLY A 267 -25.65 -44.20 3.73
C GLY A 267 -25.98 -43.93 5.20
N ILE A 268 -26.80 -44.79 5.84
CA ILE A 268 -27.07 -44.72 7.28
C ILE A 268 -25.85 -45.16 8.09
N ALA A 269 -25.23 -46.28 7.71
CA ALA A 269 -24.11 -46.88 8.41
C ALA A 269 -22.87 -45.98 8.42
N GLY A 270 -22.72 -45.10 7.42
CA GLY A 270 -21.52 -44.29 7.22
C GLY A 270 -20.30 -45.13 6.78
N VAL A 271 -20.53 -46.38 6.41
CA VAL A 271 -19.54 -47.33 5.87
C VAL A 271 -20.18 -48.08 4.71
N TYR A 272 -19.37 -48.49 3.74
CA TYR A 272 -19.84 -49.07 2.49
C TYR A 272 -19.34 -50.49 2.35
N ALA A 273 -20.11 -51.42 1.79
CA ALA A 273 -19.60 -52.77 1.54
C ALA A 273 -18.42 -52.70 0.55
N GLY A 274 -17.43 -53.58 0.76
CA GLY A 274 -16.21 -53.62 -0.04
C GLY A 274 -15.01 -52.95 0.64
N THR A 275 -14.12 -52.38 -0.17
CA THR A 275 -12.82 -51.89 0.25
C THR A 275 -12.88 -50.39 0.52
N ASN A 276 -12.89 -50.00 1.80
CA ASN A 276 -13.01 -48.61 2.21
C ASN A 276 -11.64 -47.95 2.39
N GLU A 277 -11.50 -46.74 1.85
CA GLU A 277 -10.32 -45.88 1.97
C GLU A 277 -10.74 -44.50 2.48
N THR A 278 -10.16 -44.05 3.59
CA THR A 278 -10.24 -42.65 4.01
C THR A 278 -9.17 -41.85 3.27
N LEU A 279 -9.59 -40.79 2.59
CA LEU A 279 -8.76 -39.98 1.70
C LEU A 279 -8.78 -38.52 2.14
N VAL A 280 -7.75 -37.76 1.77
CA VAL A 280 -7.76 -36.30 1.89
C VAL A 280 -8.90 -35.73 1.05
N GLY A 281 -9.80 -35.00 1.68
CA GLY A 281 -11.01 -34.46 1.05
C GLY A 281 -10.97 -32.96 0.77
N ALA A 282 -11.98 -32.50 0.05
CA ALA A 282 -12.32 -31.10 -0.13
C ALA A 282 -12.45 -30.36 1.21
N GLY A 283 -11.96 -29.13 1.30
CA GLY A 283 -11.93 -28.31 2.50
C GLY A 283 -10.65 -28.44 3.33
N THR A 284 -9.67 -29.25 2.89
CA THR A 284 -8.36 -29.33 3.55
C THR A 284 -7.66 -27.97 3.49
N VAL A 285 -7.10 -27.52 4.61
CA VAL A 285 -6.44 -26.22 4.76
C VAL A 285 -4.98 -26.40 5.13
N VAL A 286 -4.09 -25.74 4.40
CA VAL A 286 -2.66 -25.62 4.75
C VAL A 286 -2.37 -24.16 5.07
N ASN A 287 -1.96 -23.87 6.30
CA ASN A 287 -1.57 -22.53 6.73
C ASN A 287 -0.04 -22.38 6.68
N PHE A 288 0.45 -21.36 5.99
CA PHE A 288 1.86 -20.98 5.97
C PHE A 288 2.06 -19.82 6.93
N ASN A 289 2.70 -20.08 8.08
CA ASN A 289 3.03 -19.04 9.05
C ASN A 289 4.33 -18.36 8.63
N LEU A 290 4.21 -17.40 7.70
CA LEU A 290 5.33 -16.63 7.17
C LEU A 290 5.99 -15.68 8.18
N PRO A 291 5.28 -15.12 9.20
CA PRO A 291 5.91 -14.36 10.28
C PRO A 291 6.98 -15.14 11.04
N GLU A 292 6.81 -16.45 11.20
CA GLU A 292 7.81 -17.33 11.82
C GLU A 292 8.84 -17.86 10.81
N ALA A 293 8.60 -17.67 9.50
CA ALA A 293 9.49 -18.07 8.42
C ALA A 293 10.57 -17.00 8.17
N ASN A 294 11.38 -16.73 9.20
CA ASN A 294 12.40 -15.69 9.16
C ASN A 294 13.37 -15.87 7.99
N GLN A 295 13.57 -14.81 7.19
CA GLN A 295 14.63 -14.72 6.17
C GLN A 295 14.53 -15.72 5.00
N ILE A 296 13.37 -16.35 4.80
CA ILE A 296 13.16 -17.30 3.69
C ILE A 296 13.12 -16.61 2.31
N PHE A 297 13.12 -15.28 2.25
CA PHE A 297 13.02 -14.49 1.03
C PHE A 297 14.31 -13.71 0.77
N ASN A 298 14.82 -13.83 -0.46
CA ASN A 298 15.83 -12.94 -1.02
C ASN A 298 15.12 -11.88 -1.87
N LEU A 299 15.07 -10.64 -1.39
CA LEU A 299 14.44 -9.53 -2.09
C LEU A 299 15.47 -8.76 -2.91
N ALA A 300 15.10 -8.38 -4.15
CA ALA A 300 15.87 -7.46 -4.97
C ALA A 300 15.34 -6.03 -4.79
N GLY A 301 16.23 -5.05 -4.60
CA GLY A 301 15.87 -3.64 -4.36
C GLY A 301 15.23 -2.89 -5.54
N THR A 302 14.74 -3.60 -6.57
CA THR A 302 14.05 -2.97 -7.69
C THR A 302 12.60 -2.69 -7.31
N SER A 303 12.18 -1.42 -7.40
CA SER A 303 10.82 -0.95 -7.10
C SER A 303 9.74 -1.87 -7.67
N GLY A 304 9.02 -2.57 -6.79
CA GLY A 304 7.96 -3.49 -7.19
C GLY A 304 7.28 -4.16 -6.00
N ASN A 305 6.06 -4.62 -6.22
CA ASN A 305 5.36 -5.48 -5.26
C ASN A 305 5.79 -6.94 -5.51
N VAL A 306 6.05 -7.67 -4.42
CA VAL A 306 6.30 -9.10 -4.45
C VAL A 306 5.00 -9.83 -4.11
N PHE A 307 4.62 -10.79 -4.93
CA PHE A 307 3.42 -11.62 -4.70
C PHE A 307 3.81 -13.09 -4.67
N MET A 308 2.99 -13.91 -4.02
CA MET A 308 3.13 -15.36 -4.04
C MET A 308 1.92 -16.00 -4.72
N LYS A 309 2.17 -16.99 -5.57
CA LYS A 309 1.15 -17.84 -6.18
C LYS A 309 1.19 -19.20 -5.54
N ILE A 310 0.05 -19.68 -5.06
CA ILE A 310 -0.08 -20.98 -4.41
C ILE A 310 -0.91 -21.90 -5.29
N GLY A 311 -0.43 -23.13 -5.49
CA GLY A 311 -1.11 -24.14 -6.30
C GLY A 311 -0.75 -25.55 -5.89
N ALA A 312 -1.44 -26.54 -6.49
CA ALA A 312 -1.12 -27.96 -6.32
C ALA A 312 -0.84 -28.59 -7.70
N LEU A 313 0.25 -29.36 -7.80
CA LEU A 313 0.81 -29.83 -9.07
C LEU A 313 1.16 -31.32 -9.01
N LYS A 314 0.89 -32.05 -10.10
CA LYS A 314 1.35 -33.42 -10.31
C LYS A 314 1.65 -33.67 -11.79
N ASN A 315 2.74 -34.40 -12.09
CA ASN A 315 3.15 -34.76 -13.47
C ASN A 315 3.20 -33.55 -14.43
N ALA A 316 3.72 -32.41 -13.96
CA ALA A 316 3.78 -31.14 -14.71
C ALA A 316 2.41 -30.51 -15.07
N SER A 317 1.32 -30.96 -14.44
CA SER A 317 -0.01 -30.37 -14.57
C SER A 317 -0.51 -29.92 -13.22
N TYR A 318 -1.05 -28.71 -13.14
CA TYR A 318 -1.74 -28.26 -11.95
C TYR A 318 -3.07 -28.99 -11.80
N SER A 319 -3.42 -29.37 -10.56
CA SER A 319 -4.77 -29.83 -10.25
C SER A 319 -5.77 -28.68 -10.31
N ALA A 320 -5.33 -27.46 -9.94
CA ALA A 320 -6.05 -26.18 -10.01
C ALA A 320 -5.18 -25.04 -10.52
N ASP A 321 -5.74 -24.03 -11.17
CA ASP A 321 -4.99 -22.81 -11.49
C ASP A 321 -4.41 -22.19 -10.21
N PRO A 322 -3.10 -21.88 -10.15
CA PRO A 322 -2.50 -21.25 -8.98
C PRO A 322 -3.14 -19.89 -8.69
N VAL A 323 -3.40 -19.63 -7.41
CA VAL A 323 -4.03 -18.39 -6.95
C VAL A 323 -2.96 -17.46 -6.39
N SER A 324 -2.98 -16.21 -6.85
CA SER A 324 -2.07 -15.17 -6.36
C SER A 324 -2.58 -14.58 -5.05
N THR A 325 -1.68 -14.39 -4.11
CA THR A 325 -1.90 -13.56 -2.91
C THR A 325 -1.99 -12.08 -3.30
N ALA A 326 -2.43 -11.24 -2.37
CA ALA A 326 -2.06 -9.82 -2.38
C ALA A 326 -0.53 -9.67 -2.17
N ALA A 327 -0.03 -8.42 -2.15
CA ALA A 327 1.41 -8.19 -2.04
C ALA A 327 1.95 -8.68 -0.69
N LEU A 328 2.95 -9.56 -0.71
CA LEU A 328 3.75 -9.95 0.46
C LEU A 328 4.65 -8.79 0.89
N PHE A 329 5.35 -8.22 -0.09
CA PHE A 329 6.25 -7.10 0.12
C PHE A 329 5.90 -5.95 -0.83
N LYS A 330 6.03 -4.73 -0.34
CA LYS A 330 5.96 -3.50 -1.13
C LYS A 330 7.23 -2.70 -0.89
N LEU A 331 7.96 -2.37 -1.96
CA LEU A 331 9.10 -1.47 -1.88
C LEU A 331 8.65 -0.04 -2.22
N GLY A 332 8.96 0.92 -1.35
CA GLY A 332 8.53 2.31 -1.48
C GLY A 332 9.54 3.30 -0.92
N ASP A 333 9.07 4.49 -0.54
CA ASP A 333 9.88 5.52 0.11
C ASP A 333 10.28 5.10 1.54
N LEU A 334 11.43 5.57 2.02
CA LEU A 334 11.87 5.29 3.39
C LEU A 334 11.09 6.14 4.40
N PHE A 335 11.06 7.45 4.16
CA PHE A 335 10.29 8.40 4.94
C PHE A 335 9.68 9.46 4.02
N GLU A 336 8.76 10.23 4.57
CA GLU A 336 8.10 11.35 3.90
C GLU A 336 8.06 12.53 4.87
N LEU A 337 8.44 13.71 4.37
CA LEU A 337 8.17 14.98 5.02
C LEU A 337 6.77 15.44 4.63
N THR A 338 5.94 15.74 5.62
CA THR A 338 4.60 16.28 5.39
C THR A 338 4.43 17.65 6.01
N LEU A 339 3.63 18.49 5.36
CA LEU A 339 3.28 19.83 5.81
C LEU A 339 1.80 20.07 5.54
N THR A 340 1.10 20.69 6.49
CA THR A 340 -0.31 21.08 6.28
C THR A 340 -0.38 22.44 5.62
N ASP A 341 0.23 23.46 6.22
CA ASP A 341 0.28 24.81 5.67
C ASP A 341 1.69 25.40 5.78
N SER A 342 2.14 26.09 4.73
CA SER A 342 3.40 26.85 4.76
C SER A 342 3.30 28.04 5.70
N GLY A 343 4.40 28.37 6.37
CA GLY A 343 4.48 29.63 7.10
C GLY A 343 4.60 30.80 6.13
N THR A 344 3.66 31.72 6.15
CA THR A 344 3.61 32.83 5.19
C THR A 344 3.75 34.19 5.86
N ALA A 345 4.52 35.08 5.24
CA ALA A 345 4.61 36.46 5.68
C ALA A 345 4.82 37.42 4.51
N THR A 346 4.36 38.65 4.67
CA THR A 346 4.50 39.73 3.69
C THR A 346 5.42 40.82 4.24
N ALA A 347 6.63 40.93 3.71
CA ALA A 347 7.54 42.01 4.03
C ALA A 347 6.97 43.36 3.55
N LEU A 348 6.94 44.33 4.47
CA LEU A 348 6.21 45.59 4.29
C LEU A 348 7.11 46.70 3.74
N VAL A 349 6.71 47.28 2.62
CA VAL A 349 7.39 48.40 1.98
C VAL A 349 7.30 49.70 2.79
N SER A 350 6.30 49.83 3.68
CA SER A 350 6.24 50.93 4.66
C SER A 350 7.41 50.90 5.64
N GLU A 351 7.91 49.72 5.94
CA GLU A 351 9.05 49.47 6.83
C GLU A 351 10.34 49.24 6.04
N GLY A 352 10.37 49.56 4.74
CA GLY A 352 11.51 49.30 3.86
C GLY A 352 11.88 47.82 3.72
N PHE A 353 10.89 46.94 3.89
CA PHE A 353 11.03 45.47 3.95
C PHE A 353 11.83 44.96 5.14
N LEU A 354 12.01 45.77 6.19
CA LEU A 354 12.70 45.36 7.42
C LEU A 354 11.79 44.63 8.41
N ALA A 355 10.47 44.74 8.23
CA ALA A 355 9.44 44.05 9.01
C ALA A 355 8.42 43.36 8.09
N TYR A 356 7.62 42.46 8.65
CA TYR A 356 6.58 41.74 7.92
C TYR A 356 5.20 41.82 8.60
N ASP A 357 4.18 41.46 7.83
CA ASP A 357 2.82 41.15 8.27
C ASP A 357 2.61 39.64 8.07
N THR A 358 2.21 38.93 9.12
CA THR A 358 1.86 37.50 9.09
C THR A 358 0.39 37.26 8.74
N GLY A 359 -0.43 38.31 8.84
CA GLY A 359 -1.83 38.33 8.49
C GLY A 359 -2.11 39.06 7.17
N THR A 360 -3.16 39.88 7.17
CA THR A 360 -3.66 40.57 5.97
C THR A 360 -3.95 42.06 6.20
N ASP A 361 -3.67 42.57 7.40
CA ASP A 361 -4.01 43.93 7.80
C ASP A 361 -2.95 44.96 7.39
N ARG A 362 -1.79 44.50 6.90
CA ARG A 362 -0.62 45.29 6.48
C ARG A 362 -0.04 46.11 7.62
N VAL A 363 -0.13 45.61 8.84
CA VAL A 363 0.54 46.13 10.01
C VAL A 363 1.76 45.27 10.29
N ALA A 364 2.88 45.90 10.68
CA ALA A 364 4.06 45.16 11.05
C ALA A 364 3.78 44.32 12.30
N ASP A 365 3.92 43.01 12.16
CA ASP A 365 3.84 42.06 13.24
C ASP A 365 5.21 41.83 13.84
N ASP A 366 5.22 41.66 15.16
CA ASP A 366 6.37 41.22 15.92
C ASP A 366 6.04 39.82 16.44
N GLU A 367 5.86 38.83 15.57
CA GLU A 367 5.44 37.45 15.93
C GLU A 367 6.21 36.44 15.08
N ASP A 368 6.33 35.19 15.52
CA ASP A 368 6.98 34.14 14.73
C ASP A 368 6.17 33.84 13.44
N VAL A 369 6.87 33.55 12.34
CA VAL A 369 6.26 32.97 11.14
C VAL A 369 6.22 31.46 11.33
N GLU A 370 5.02 30.90 11.41
CA GLU A 370 4.80 29.48 11.74
C GLU A 370 4.25 28.69 10.55
N ALA A 371 4.87 27.56 10.26
CA ALA A 371 4.40 26.55 9.33
C ALA A 371 3.66 25.44 10.10
N ASP A 372 2.47 25.07 9.63
CA ASP A 372 1.60 24.16 10.37
C ASP A 372 1.90 22.69 10.07
N THR A 373 2.11 21.93 11.15
CA THR A 373 2.22 20.46 11.11
C THR A 373 3.32 19.97 10.16
N LEU A 374 4.53 20.55 10.26
CA LEU A 374 5.74 19.93 9.69
C LEU A 374 6.01 18.61 10.42
N ASP A 375 6.07 17.50 9.70
CA ASP A 375 6.24 16.16 10.27
C ASP A 375 7.10 15.25 9.39
N LEU A 376 7.73 14.25 10.00
CA LEU A 376 8.53 13.21 9.34
C LEU A 376 7.90 11.85 9.60
N LYS A 377 7.39 11.21 8.55
CA LYS A 377 6.70 9.92 8.64
C LYS A 377 7.60 8.82 8.14
N ASN A 378 7.84 7.79 8.95
CA ASN A 378 8.42 6.53 8.48
C ASN A 378 7.36 5.80 7.63
N ARG A 379 7.73 5.47 6.39
CA ARG A 379 6.84 4.87 5.40
C ARG A 379 7.02 3.34 5.30
N THR A 380 7.77 2.76 6.23
CA THR A 380 8.03 1.32 6.31
C THR A 380 7.30 0.69 7.49
N SER A 381 7.07 -0.63 7.45
CA SER A 381 6.37 -1.37 8.51
C SER A 381 7.32 -2.09 9.48
N ASN A 382 8.49 -2.53 8.99
CA ASN A 382 9.47 -3.33 9.73
C ASN A 382 10.90 -2.76 9.70
N GLN A 383 11.06 -1.48 9.34
CA GLN A 383 12.37 -0.85 9.29
C GLN A 383 12.39 0.41 10.15
N ASN A 384 13.15 0.33 11.23
CA ASN A 384 13.29 1.45 12.15
C ASN A 384 14.23 2.50 11.58
N LEU A 385 13.86 3.77 11.76
CA LEU A 385 14.67 4.91 11.37
C LEU A 385 15.39 5.48 12.59
N GLN A 386 16.72 5.52 12.54
CA GLN A 386 17.52 6.22 13.55
C GLN A 386 17.50 7.72 13.27
N LEU A 387 16.84 8.50 14.13
CA LEU A 387 16.63 9.93 13.86
C LEU A 387 17.95 10.72 13.84
N ASN A 388 18.92 10.35 14.66
CA ASN A 388 20.26 10.96 14.61
C ASN A 388 21.04 10.72 13.32
N LYS A 389 20.52 9.89 12.40
CA LYS A 389 21.05 9.70 11.04
C LYS A 389 20.32 10.52 9.99
N VAL A 390 19.23 11.18 10.37
CA VAL A 390 18.48 12.10 9.51
C VAL A 390 19.03 13.50 9.69
N ASN A 391 19.57 14.04 8.61
CA ASN A 391 20.03 15.42 8.52
C ASN A 391 18.93 16.27 7.90
N LEU A 392 18.57 17.36 8.59
CA LEU A 392 17.66 18.35 8.05
C LEU A 392 18.43 19.56 7.53
N SER A 393 17.98 20.11 6.40
CA SER A 393 18.56 21.31 5.81
C SER A 393 17.47 22.26 5.30
N LEU A 394 17.59 23.54 5.64
CA LEU A 394 16.87 24.64 5.01
C LEU A 394 17.69 25.21 3.87
N THR A 395 17.05 25.51 2.75
CA THR A 395 17.67 26.23 1.61
C THR A 395 16.91 27.53 1.35
N GLY A 396 17.63 28.65 1.44
CA GLY A 396 17.07 30.00 1.24
C GLY A 396 17.98 31.09 1.85
N ASP A 397 17.70 32.36 1.54
CA ASP A 397 18.44 33.49 2.10
C ASP A 397 18.07 33.69 3.58
N MET A 398 19.02 33.43 4.48
CA MET A 398 18.83 33.51 5.93
C MET A 398 19.23 34.87 6.53
N THR A 399 19.60 35.85 5.71
CA THR A 399 20.29 37.07 6.18
C THR A 399 19.47 37.99 7.07
N ALA A 400 18.14 37.97 6.94
CA ALA A 400 17.22 38.82 7.70
C ALA A 400 16.72 38.18 9.00
N PHE A 401 16.94 36.87 9.21
CA PHE A 401 16.43 36.18 10.40
C PHE A 401 17.33 36.36 11.60
N ARG A 402 16.71 36.30 12.77
CA ARG A 402 17.40 36.47 14.05
C ARG A 402 18.22 35.23 14.36
N VAL A 403 19.50 35.43 14.63
CA VAL A 403 20.43 34.40 15.12
C VAL A 403 21.06 34.84 16.43
N ASP A 404 21.49 33.87 17.22
CA ASP A 404 22.28 34.12 18.43
C ASP A 404 23.79 34.29 18.13
N ALA A 405 24.63 34.21 19.16
CA ALA A 405 26.08 34.36 19.03
C ALA A 405 26.77 33.15 18.39
N ASP A 406 26.15 31.97 18.46
CA ASP A 406 26.67 30.70 17.94
C ASP A 406 26.17 30.43 16.51
N GLY A 407 25.22 31.22 16.03
CA GLY A 407 24.67 31.16 14.67
C GLY A 407 23.35 30.40 14.58
N ASP A 408 22.73 30.08 15.72
CA ASP A 408 21.47 29.37 15.79
C ASP A 408 20.30 30.33 15.62
N LEU A 409 19.32 29.93 14.81
CA LEU A 409 18.06 30.68 14.65
C LEU A 409 17.31 30.69 15.98
N ILE A 410 16.78 31.86 16.32
CA ILE A 410 16.03 32.07 17.57
C ILE A 410 14.66 32.69 17.31
N LEU A 411 13.66 32.21 18.05
CA LEU A 411 12.29 32.71 18.03
C LEU A 411 12.18 34.09 18.70
N LYS A 412 11.00 34.70 18.62
CA LYS A 412 10.68 35.97 19.28
C LYS A 412 11.05 35.96 20.77
N ASP A 413 10.64 34.91 21.48
CA ASP A 413 10.88 34.77 22.92
C ASP A 413 12.36 34.50 23.29
N GLY A 414 13.22 34.33 22.28
CA GLY A 414 14.64 34.04 22.43
C GLY A 414 14.97 32.55 22.53
N THR A 415 13.99 31.66 22.39
CA THR A 415 14.21 30.22 22.33
C THR A 415 14.88 29.83 21.02
N GLU A 416 15.88 28.95 21.08
CA GLU A 416 16.52 28.37 19.89
C GLU A 416 15.54 27.47 19.12
N THR A 417 15.55 27.58 17.79
CA THR A 417 14.76 26.70 16.93
C THR A 417 15.42 25.33 16.74
N GLY A 418 16.71 25.23 17.01
CA GLY A 418 17.56 24.07 16.69
C GLY A 418 18.15 24.09 15.27
N TRP A 419 17.96 25.17 14.52
CA TRP A 419 18.55 25.38 13.19
C TRP A 419 19.82 26.23 13.30
N THR A 420 20.95 25.71 12.84
CA THR A 420 22.21 26.48 12.77
C THR A 420 22.41 27.03 11.36
N VAL A 421 22.53 28.35 11.22
CA VAL A 421 22.71 29.02 9.92
C VAL A 421 24.13 28.79 9.39
N ASN A 422 24.25 28.50 8.10
CA ASN A 422 25.54 28.35 7.46
C ASN A 422 26.28 29.70 7.34
N SER A 423 27.61 29.66 7.24
CA SER A 423 28.45 30.89 7.25
C SER A 423 28.15 31.89 6.12
N ASP A 424 27.64 31.40 4.99
CA ASP A 424 27.25 32.17 3.82
C ASP A 424 25.78 32.63 3.85
N LYS A 425 25.02 32.21 4.86
CA LYS A 425 23.62 32.58 5.11
C LYS A 425 22.68 32.21 3.95
N THR A 426 22.99 31.12 3.25
CA THR A 426 22.18 30.55 2.15
C THR A 426 21.35 29.34 2.60
N GLY A 427 21.43 28.98 3.88
CA GLY A 427 20.67 27.89 4.45
C GLY A 427 20.94 27.70 5.93
N ALA A 428 20.32 26.68 6.51
CA ALA A 428 20.54 26.26 7.89
C ALA A 428 20.46 24.74 7.99
N THR A 429 21.06 24.16 9.02
CA THR A 429 21.04 22.71 9.24
C THR A 429 20.59 22.37 10.65
N ALA A 430 19.93 21.23 10.83
CA ALA A 430 19.57 20.71 12.13
C ALA A 430 19.84 19.20 12.17
N THR A 431 20.28 18.73 13.33
CA THR A 431 20.43 17.29 13.62
C THR A 431 19.34 16.86 14.59
N LEU A 432 18.71 15.71 14.32
CA LEU A 432 17.69 15.18 15.21
C LEU A 432 18.32 14.44 16.39
N ALA A 433 17.54 14.32 17.47
CA ALA A 433 17.96 13.62 18.67
C ALA A 433 18.23 12.12 18.43
N SER A 434 18.96 11.49 19.37
CA SER A 434 19.27 10.05 19.33
C SER A 434 18.08 9.18 19.74
N ASP A 435 17.04 9.17 18.92
CA ASP A 435 15.84 8.35 19.09
C ASP A 435 15.56 7.51 17.85
N VAL A 436 14.58 6.61 17.96
CA VAL A 436 14.19 5.68 16.91
C VAL A 436 12.74 5.94 16.52
N LEU A 437 12.52 6.24 15.25
CA LEU A 437 11.19 6.29 14.65
C LEU A 437 10.86 4.90 14.10
N GLU A 438 10.01 4.17 14.83
CA GLU A 438 9.60 2.82 14.47
C GLU A 438 8.87 2.78 13.12
N GLY A 439 9.09 1.70 12.37
CA GLY A 439 8.18 1.35 11.28
C GLY A 439 6.83 0.94 11.85
N VAL A 440 5.73 1.34 11.23
CA VAL A 440 4.37 1.02 11.72
C VAL A 440 3.67 0.12 10.71
N ALA A 441 3.24 -1.07 11.17
CA ALA A 441 2.58 -2.09 10.38
C ALA A 441 1.31 -1.62 9.64
N SER A 442 0.53 -0.72 10.26
CA SER A 442 -0.63 -0.11 9.63
C SER A 442 -0.23 1.20 8.95
N LEU A 443 0.16 1.13 7.67
CA LEU A 443 0.52 2.28 6.83
C LEU A 443 -0.53 3.40 6.72
N ASP A 444 -1.70 3.31 7.38
CA ASP A 444 -2.80 4.23 7.12
C ASP A 444 -3.67 4.65 8.31
N ALA A 445 -3.18 4.66 9.56
CA ALA A 445 -3.98 5.28 10.63
C ALA A 445 -3.24 5.84 11.86
N SER A 446 -1.98 5.48 12.10
CA SER A 446 -1.35 5.82 13.38
C SER A 446 0.17 5.88 13.33
N ALA A 447 0.71 6.64 12.38
CA ALA A 447 2.04 7.22 12.51
C ALA A 447 2.02 8.15 13.74
N ARG A 448 2.17 7.58 14.94
CA ARG A 448 2.19 8.33 16.19
C ARG A 448 3.51 9.07 16.25
N GLY A 449 3.39 10.38 16.16
CA GLY A 449 4.47 11.34 16.16
C GLY A 449 5.49 11.14 17.27
N VAL A 450 6.72 11.51 16.90
CA VAL A 450 7.84 11.92 17.74
C VAL A 450 7.40 12.28 19.16
N SER A 451 7.99 11.63 20.17
CA SER A 451 7.60 11.73 21.57
C SER A 451 7.44 13.19 22.07
N THR A 452 6.54 13.42 23.04
CA THR A 452 6.15 14.75 23.54
C THR A 452 7.26 15.67 24.04
N ALA A 453 8.46 15.16 24.36
CA ALA A 453 9.61 16.01 24.73
C ALA A 453 10.39 16.51 23.50
N GLN A 454 10.55 15.64 22.49
CA GLN A 454 11.15 15.98 21.19
C GLN A 454 10.22 16.78 20.29
N ASN A 455 8.90 16.68 20.56
CA ASN A 455 7.89 17.57 20.05
C ASN A 455 8.30 19.05 20.23
N THR A 456 8.98 19.43 21.31
CA THR A 456 9.39 20.85 21.52
C THR A 456 10.47 21.36 20.55
N ALA A 457 11.52 20.56 20.29
CA ALA A 457 12.54 20.94 19.31
C ALA A 457 11.94 20.88 17.89
N TRP A 458 11.16 19.84 17.61
CA TRP A 458 10.49 19.64 16.33
C TRP A 458 9.42 20.71 16.03
N THR A 459 8.66 21.16 17.03
CA THR A 459 7.67 22.25 16.89
C THR A 459 8.32 23.57 16.54
N ASN A 460 9.56 23.78 16.97
CA ASN A 460 10.26 25.02 16.70
C ASN A 460 10.92 25.01 15.31
N LEU A 461 11.18 23.84 14.71
CA LEU A 461 11.75 23.76 13.35
C LEU A 461 10.83 24.35 12.28
N GLY A 462 9.51 24.32 12.53
CA GLY A 462 8.49 24.94 11.68
C GLY A 462 8.27 26.44 11.96
N LYS A 463 9.16 27.09 12.71
CA LYS A 463 9.03 28.52 13.06
C LYS A 463 10.31 29.29 12.78
N ILE A 464 10.16 30.53 12.34
CA ILE A 464 11.27 31.48 12.11
C ILE A 464 10.85 32.90 12.45
N TYR A 465 11.80 33.75 12.79
CA TYR A 465 11.52 35.09 13.29
C TYR A 465 12.47 36.15 12.71
N VAL A 466 11.91 37.33 12.42
CA VAL A 466 12.66 38.55 12.10
C VAL A 466 12.38 39.59 13.17
N GLN A 467 13.43 40.11 13.81
CA GLN A 467 13.31 41.16 14.81
C GLN A 467 13.16 42.53 14.14
N ALA A 468 11.93 42.94 13.88
CA ALA A 468 11.61 44.16 13.14
C ALA A 468 12.25 45.43 13.72
N SER A 469 12.37 45.54 15.05
CA SER A 469 12.91 46.75 15.72
C SER A 469 14.39 47.03 15.44
N ASP A 470 15.17 45.99 15.16
CA ASP A 470 16.63 46.06 15.05
C ASP A 470 17.15 45.46 13.74
N ASN A 471 16.26 44.97 12.87
CA ASN A 471 16.63 44.41 11.58
C ASN A 471 17.11 45.51 10.63
N THR A 472 18.30 45.34 10.07
CA THR A 472 18.89 46.25 9.08
C THR A 472 18.92 45.67 7.67
N THR A 473 18.50 44.40 7.50
CA THR A 473 18.58 43.67 6.25
C THR A 473 17.18 43.50 5.65
N PRO A 474 16.91 44.02 4.43
CA PRO A 474 15.61 43.85 3.78
C PRO A 474 15.28 42.37 3.57
N ILE A 475 14.12 41.92 4.06
CA ILE A 475 13.63 40.56 3.88
C ILE A 475 13.38 40.32 2.39
N PRO A 476 14.01 39.33 1.74
CA PRO A 476 13.80 39.06 0.33
C PRO A 476 12.45 38.36 0.09
N ALA A 477 11.86 38.58 -1.08
CA ALA A 477 10.78 37.73 -1.56
C ALA A 477 11.37 36.39 -2.01
N GLN A 478 11.02 35.31 -1.31
CA GLN A 478 11.61 33.99 -1.49
C GLN A 478 10.69 32.88 -0.95
N SER A 479 10.98 31.64 -1.36
CA SER A 479 10.48 30.44 -0.69
C SER A 479 11.67 29.70 -0.08
N ILE A 480 11.54 29.27 1.16
CA ILE A 480 12.54 28.47 1.88
C ILE A 480 12.06 27.03 1.87
N SER A 481 12.89 26.12 1.33
CA SER A 481 12.61 24.69 1.33
C SER A 481 13.24 23.99 2.52
N VAL A 482 12.68 22.86 2.93
CA VAL A 482 13.29 21.93 3.88
C VAL A 482 13.51 20.57 3.23
N THR A 483 14.70 20.01 3.44
CA THR A 483 15.06 18.67 2.98
C THR A 483 15.48 17.83 4.18
N ALA A 484 14.88 16.66 4.32
CA ALA A 484 15.35 15.60 5.21
C ALA A 484 16.16 14.60 4.39
N SER A 485 17.32 14.19 4.89
CA SER A 485 18.23 13.30 4.17
C SER A 485 18.94 12.32 5.10
N ILE A 486 19.26 11.14 4.57
CA ILE A 486 20.18 10.19 5.19
C ILE A 486 21.33 9.98 4.21
N ASP A 487 22.55 10.02 4.75
CA ASP A 487 23.76 9.59 4.06
C ASP A 487 23.92 8.08 4.26
N GLY A 488 23.95 7.33 3.16
CA GLY A 488 24.11 5.90 3.13
C GLY A 488 25.47 5.44 3.62
N ASP A 489 26.52 6.25 3.53
CA ASP A 489 27.86 5.90 4.03
C ASP A 489 27.92 5.94 5.56
N ASP A 490 27.02 6.70 6.20
CA ASP A 490 26.99 6.88 7.66
C ASP A 490 26.18 5.81 8.40
N GLN A 491 25.61 4.83 7.70
CA GLN A 491 24.77 3.79 8.30
C GLN A 491 24.71 2.48 7.48
N ALA A 492 24.32 1.39 8.12
CA ALA A 492 24.43 0.04 7.54
C ALA A 492 23.16 -0.47 6.85
N THR A 493 22.05 0.26 6.95
CA THR A 493 20.70 -0.23 6.61
C THR A 493 20.20 0.26 5.26
N PHE A 494 20.37 1.55 4.98
CA PHE A 494 19.86 2.19 3.76
C PHE A 494 21.00 2.84 2.97
N ASP A 495 20.80 2.97 1.67
CA ASP A 495 21.55 3.88 0.81
C ASP A 495 20.99 5.31 0.96
N ASP A 496 21.58 6.26 0.24
CA ASP A 496 21.17 7.66 0.28
C ASP A 496 19.67 7.82 -0.02
N PHE A 497 19.00 8.61 0.82
CA PHE A 497 17.59 8.93 0.61
C PHE A 497 17.31 10.34 1.11
N SER A 498 16.49 11.08 0.38
CA SER A 498 16.07 12.41 0.76
C SER A 498 14.65 12.69 0.31
N ASP A 499 13.93 13.45 1.12
CA ASP A 499 12.65 14.03 0.76
C ASP A 499 12.62 15.53 1.03
N THR A 500 11.88 16.29 0.24
CA THR A 500 11.93 17.77 0.24
C THR A 500 10.55 18.41 0.14
N ILE A 501 10.27 19.32 1.06
CA ILE A 501 9.17 20.28 0.94
C ILE A 501 9.73 21.58 0.37
N SER A 502 9.32 21.94 -0.84
CA SER A 502 9.85 23.13 -1.53
C SER A 502 9.44 24.46 -0.90
N ASN A 503 8.32 24.50 -0.17
CA ASN A 503 7.75 25.71 0.42
C ASN A 503 7.44 25.48 1.91
N LEU A 504 8.47 25.42 2.77
CA LEU A 504 8.23 25.43 4.22
C LEU A 504 7.79 26.83 4.65
N PHE A 505 8.54 27.85 4.22
CA PHE A 505 8.20 29.25 4.43
C PHE A 505 8.13 30.02 3.12
N VAL A 506 7.16 30.92 3.01
CA VAL A 506 6.95 31.76 1.83
C VAL A 506 6.91 33.22 2.24
N PHE A 507 7.91 33.97 1.81
CA PHE A 507 8.00 35.41 2.00
C PHE A 507 7.66 36.13 0.72
N THR A 508 6.64 36.98 0.79
CA THR A 508 6.32 37.90 -0.29
C THR A 508 6.69 39.32 0.12
N ARG A 509 6.79 40.21 -0.86
CA ARG A 509 6.93 41.66 -0.62
C ARG A 509 5.68 42.33 -1.13
N ASP A 510 5.24 43.36 -0.42
CA ASP A 510 4.17 44.20 -0.92
C ASP A 510 4.63 45.41 -1.73
N GLY A 511 3.66 46.06 -2.37
CA GLY A 511 3.92 47.17 -3.27
C GLY A 511 2.66 47.78 -3.87
N MET A 512 2.87 48.82 -4.66
CA MET A 512 1.87 49.52 -5.44
C MET A 512 1.64 48.75 -6.75
N LYS A 513 0.37 48.46 -7.04
CA LYS A 513 -0.05 47.92 -8.34
C LYS A 513 -0.74 49.03 -9.12
N PHE A 514 -0.41 49.16 -10.39
CA PHE A 514 -1.16 50.01 -11.29
C PHE A 514 -1.20 49.39 -12.68
N ASP A 515 -2.24 49.73 -13.42
CA ASP A 515 -2.54 49.17 -14.71
C ASP A 515 -2.46 50.25 -15.78
N THR A 516 -1.98 49.89 -16.97
CA THR A 516 -1.99 50.78 -18.11
C THR A 516 -2.33 50.03 -19.40
N ILE A 517 -3.24 50.62 -20.16
CA ILE A 517 -3.66 50.11 -21.46
C ILE A 517 -2.87 50.82 -22.55
N LEU A 518 -2.21 50.03 -23.40
CA LEU A 518 -1.44 50.48 -24.56
C LEU A 518 -2.21 50.16 -25.85
N THR A 519 -2.94 51.14 -26.39
CA THR A 519 -3.60 51.03 -27.71
C THR A 519 -2.67 51.51 -28.82
N GLY A 520 -2.35 50.65 -29.80
CA GLY A 520 -1.81 50.98 -31.13
C GLY A 520 -0.37 51.53 -31.18
N THR A 521 0.55 50.81 -31.83
CA THR A 521 1.95 51.25 -32.15
C THR A 521 2.64 52.08 -31.05
N THR A 522 2.74 51.50 -29.85
CA THR A 522 3.08 52.16 -28.58
C THR A 522 4.59 52.26 -28.27
N SER A 523 5.46 52.11 -29.27
CA SER A 523 6.93 52.16 -29.09
C SER A 523 7.50 53.51 -28.64
N ALA A 524 6.67 54.55 -28.54
CA ALA A 524 7.07 55.88 -28.09
C ALA A 524 6.29 56.38 -26.87
N ASN A 525 5.44 55.54 -26.26
CA ASN A 525 4.85 55.88 -24.97
C ASN A 525 5.94 55.79 -23.89
N THR A 526 5.90 56.71 -22.94
CA THR A 526 6.80 56.66 -21.77
C THR A 526 5.98 56.55 -20.50
N ILE A 527 6.35 55.58 -19.67
CA ILE A 527 5.77 55.34 -18.37
C ILE A 527 6.76 55.89 -17.36
N HIS A 528 6.35 56.88 -16.59
CA HIS A 528 7.15 57.48 -15.55
C HIS A 528 6.65 56.96 -14.22
N ILE A 529 7.53 56.34 -13.44
CA ILE A 529 7.23 55.85 -12.10
C ILE A 529 8.18 56.56 -11.17
N ARG A 530 7.66 57.19 -10.13
CA ARG A 530 8.44 57.87 -9.11
C ARG A 530 8.10 57.29 -7.75
N ASP A 531 9.13 56.97 -6.97
CA ASP A 531 8.99 56.74 -5.55
C ASP A 531 8.91 58.08 -4.84
N ILE A 532 7.83 58.31 -4.08
CA ILE A 532 7.69 59.50 -3.22
C ILE A 532 7.72 59.13 -1.73
N SER A 533 7.72 57.84 -1.40
CA SER A 533 7.77 57.40 0.00
C SER A 533 9.14 57.60 0.62
N GLY A 534 10.21 57.32 -0.15
CA GLY A 534 11.57 57.29 0.34
C GLY A 534 11.84 56.20 1.36
N THR A 535 11.02 55.15 1.39
CA THR A 535 11.17 53.99 2.29
C THR A 535 11.88 52.81 1.62
N LEU A 536 12.24 52.92 0.34
CA LEU A 536 12.89 51.83 -0.39
C LEU A 536 14.34 51.59 0.07
N PRO A 537 14.81 50.33 0.03
CA PRO A 537 16.20 50.00 0.32
C PRO A 537 17.15 50.62 -0.73
N GLU A 538 18.45 50.66 -0.42
CA GLU A 538 19.49 51.25 -1.30
C GLU A 538 19.50 50.63 -2.70
N ALA A 539 19.22 49.32 -2.81
CA ALA A 539 19.11 48.60 -4.08
C ALA A 539 17.91 49.04 -4.95
N GLY A 540 16.97 49.80 -4.38
CA GLY A 540 15.71 50.18 -5.02
C GLY A 540 14.64 49.10 -4.98
N GLY A 541 13.42 49.46 -5.37
CA GLY A 541 12.28 48.54 -5.50
C GLY A 541 12.28 47.84 -6.86
N LYS A 542 11.96 46.55 -6.88
CA LYS A 542 11.75 45.80 -8.13
C LYS A 542 10.46 46.24 -8.81
N ILE A 543 10.44 46.07 -10.13
CA ILE A 543 9.27 46.30 -10.98
C ILE A 543 8.94 44.99 -11.68
N TYR A 544 7.73 44.52 -11.47
CA TYR A 544 7.16 43.34 -12.10
C TYR A 544 6.14 43.78 -13.15
N VAL A 545 6.11 43.07 -14.29
CA VAL A 545 5.23 43.39 -15.41
C VAL A 545 4.48 42.14 -15.85
N THR A 546 3.17 42.29 -16.02
CA THR A 546 2.29 41.31 -16.67
C THR A 546 1.74 41.93 -17.95
N VAL A 547 1.77 41.19 -19.07
CA VAL A 547 1.38 41.68 -20.39
C VAL A 547 0.30 40.79 -20.99
N TRP A 548 -0.84 41.38 -21.33
CA TRP A 548 -1.90 40.74 -22.12
C TRP A 548 -2.02 41.38 -23.49
N GLU A 549 -2.22 40.57 -24.52
CA GLU A 549 -2.61 41.02 -25.85
C GLU A 549 -4.06 40.61 -26.12
N TYR A 550 -4.86 41.56 -26.61
CA TYR A 550 -6.25 41.32 -26.99
C TYR A 550 -6.36 41.10 -28.49
N ASP A 551 -7.20 40.15 -28.89
CA ASP A 551 -7.54 39.94 -30.29
C ASP A 551 -8.30 41.15 -30.89
N ALA A 552 -8.34 41.20 -32.22
CA ALA A 552 -9.09 42.24 -32.93
C ALA A 552 -10.60 42.08 -32.66
N HIS A 553 -11.25 43.14 -32.22
CA HIS A 553 -12.68 43.18 -31.91
C HIS A 553 -13.32 44.46 -32.48
N ALA A 554 -14.63 44.42 -32.74
CA ALA A 554 -15.38 45.60 -33.17
C ALA A 554 -15.66 46.54 -31.98
N ALA A 555 -16.00 47.80 -32.28
CA ALA A 555 -16.34 48.78 -31.25
C ALA A 555 -17.55 48.31 -30.43
N GLY A 556 -17.36 48.16 -29.10
CA GLY A 556 -18.41 47.72 -28.17
C GLY A 556 -18.46 46.21 -27.92
N GLU A 557 -17.57 45.43 -28.52
CA GLU A 557 -17.41 43.99 -28.27
C GLU A 557 -16.17 43.72 -27.39
N SER A 558 -16.20 42.65 -26.60
CA SER A 558 -15.03 42.22 -25.81
C SER A 558 -14.16 41.28 -26.64
N ALA A 559 -12.84 41.49 -26.64
CA ALA A 559 -11.88 40.54 -27.21
C ALA A 559 -11.40 39.52 -26.18
N GLU A 560 -11.06 38.34 -26.68
CA GLU A 560 -10.30 37.35 -25.93
C GLU A 560 -8.86 37.85 -25.70
N SER A 561 -8.32 37.62 -24.51
CA SER A 561 -6.99 38.07 -24.09
C SER A 561 -6.02 36.90 -24.01
N THR A 562 -4.82 37.06 -24.57
CA THR A 562 -3.71 36.12 -24.44
C THR A 562 -2.66 36.68 -23.48
N VAL A 563 -2.19 35.89 -22.51
CA VAL A 563 -1.07 36.27 -21.63
C VAL A 563 0.24 36.11 -22.41
N LEU A 564 0.98 37.19 -22.62
CA LEU A 564 2.29 37.17 -23.26
C LEU A 564 3.44 37.06 -22.25
N ALA A 565 3.27 37.63 -21.06
CA ALA A 565 4.21 37.50 -19.94
C ALA A 565 3.43 37.63 -18.63
N ASP A 566 3.74 36.77 -17.66
CA ASP A 566 3.10 36.79 -16.34
C ASP A 566 4.10 37.10 -15.24
N ARG A 567 3.83 38.17 -14.49
CA ARG A 567 4.60 38.68 -13.32
C ARG A 567 6.12 38.55 -13.47
N GLN A 568 6.66 39.01 -14.60
CA GLN A 568 8.10 38.96 -14.86
C GLN A 568 8.81 40.19 -14.30
N VAL A 569 9.98 40.00 -13.67
CA VAL A 569 10.81 41.12 -13.20
C VAL A 569 11.58 41.74 -14.37
N ILE A 570 11.60 43.06 -14.46
CA ILE A 570 12.43 43.79 -15.44
C ILE A 570 13.76 44.22 -14.82
N SER A 571 14.78 44.47 -15.63
CA SER A 571 16.14 44.74 -15.14
C SER A 571 16.30 46.11 -14.47
N VAL A 572 15.32 46.99 -14.61
CA VAL A 572 15.35 48.35 -14.06
C VAL A 572 14.71 48.39 -12.68
N THR A 573 15.41 48.94 -11.70
CA THR A 573 14.90 49.16 -10.34
C THR A 573 14.40 50.59 -10.15
N LEU A 574 13.43 50.78 -9.25
CA LEU A 574 12.96 52.10 -8.81
C LEU A 574 13.83 52.59 -7.65
N PRO A 575 14.65 53.65 -7.82
CA PRO A 575 15.47 54.16 -6.72
C PRO A 575 14.61 54.84 -5.63
N SER A 576 15.06 54.78 -4.37
CA SER A 576 14.42 55.48 -3.25
C SER A 576 14.37 57.00 -3.46
N LYS A 577 13.20 57.62 -3.30
CA LYS A 577 12.90 59.02 -3.70
C LYS A 577 13.27 59.37 -5.15
N GLY A 578 13.45 58.35 -5.97
CA GLY A 578 13.91 58.45 -7.35
C GLY A 578 12.76 58.27 -8.34
N ALA A 579 13.08 58.40 -9.62
CA ALA A 579 12.14 58.14 -10.69
C ALA A 579 12.80 57.31 -11.79
N VAL A 580 12.00 56.43 -12.39
CA VAL A 580 12.35 55.65 -13.57
C VAL A 580 11.42 56.02 -14.71
N THR A 581 11.96 55.99 -15.93
CA THR A 581 11.17 56.09 -17.16
C THR A 581 11.31 54.79 -17.93
N LEU A 582 10.19 54.13 -18.17
CA LEU A 582 10.10 52.90 -18.93
C LEU A 582 9.48 53.15 -20.29
N ASN A 583 9.90 52.38 -21.29
CA ASN A 583 9.30 52.36 -22.61
C ASN A 583 8.77 50.94 -22.88
N PRO A 584 7.50 50.76 -23.33
CA PRO A 584 6.95 49.47 -23.69
C PRO A 584 7.80 48.63 -24.66
N ALA A 585 8.52 49.27 -25.59
CA ALA A 585 9.40 48.55 -26.52
C ALA A 585 10.58 47.88 -25.80
N THR A 586 11.20 48.60 -24.85
CA THR A 586 12.31 48.07 -24.06
C THR A 586 11.83 47.01 -23.06
N ILE A 587 10.63 47.16 -22.52
CA ILE A 587 10.01 46.12 -21.67
C ILE A 587 9.79 44.85 -22.50
N ALA A 588 9.18 44.96 -23.68
CA ALA A 588 8.93 43.81 -24.54
C ALA A 588 10.23 43.08 -24.92
N GLU A 589 11.30 43.84 -25.22
CA GLU A 589 12.64 43.30 -25.47
C GLU A 589 13.21 42.55 -24.25
N GLN A 590 13.13 43.14 -23.05
CA GLN A 590 13.62 42.52 -21.81
C GLN A 590 12.86 41.25 -21.43
N LEU A 591 11.56 41.22 -21.73
CA LEU A 591 10.71 40.06 -21.49
C LEU A 591 10.77 39.02 -22.62
N GLY A 592 11.46 39.31 -23.72
CA GLY A 592 11.54 38.42 -24.88
C GLY A 592 10.22 38.23 -25.62
N ILE A 593 9.27 39.16 -25.50
CA ILE A 593 7.92 39.07 -26.09
C ILE A 593 7.78 39.95 -27.33
N THR A 594 6.93 39.53 -28.27
CA THR A 594 6.56 40.34 -29.44
C THR A 594 5.11 40.77 -29.32
N VAL A 595 4.87 42.08 -29.21
CA VAL A 595 3.51 42.66 -29.20
C VAL A 595 3.12 43.06 -30.62
N ASN A 596 1.98 42.59 -31.11
CA ASN A 596 1.52 42.89 -32.46
C ASN A 596 1.10 44.37 -32.58
N PRO A 597 1.70 45.17 -33.49
CA PRO A 597 1.39 46.59 -33.63
C PRO A 597 -0.06 46.91 -33.98
N GLY A 598 -0.80 45.96 -34.56
CA GLY A 598 -2.21 46.08 -34.94
C GLY A 598 -3.21 45.65 -33.87
N ARG A 599 -2.73 45.24 -32.68
CA ARG A 599 -3.56 44.76 -31.56
C ARG A 599 -3.37 45.64 -30.33
N GLN A 600 -4.31 45.54 -29.40
CA GLN A 600 -4.24 46.24 -28.12
C GLN A 600 -3.47 45.37 -27.11
N ALA A 601 -2.57 45.98 -26.34
CA ALA A 601 -1.89 45.32 -25.25
C ALA A 601 -2.17 46.04 -23.93
N ARG A 602 -2.30 45.28 -22.85
CA ARG A 602 -2.43 45.79 -21.48
C ARG A 602 -1.20 45.37 -20.68
N MET A 603 -0.63 46.32 -19.96
CA MET A 603 0.51 46.08 -19.09
C MET A 603 0.13 46.43 -17.66
N VAL A 604 0.18 45.44 -16.77
CA VAL A 604 0.04 45.67 -15.33
C VAL A 604 1.41 45.70 -14.71
N PHE A 605 1.66 46.74 -13.93
CA PHE A 605 2.89 46.94 -13.19
C PHE A 605 2.63 46.70 -11.70
N GLU A 606 3.50 45.90 -11.09
CA GLU A 606 3.60 45.76 -9.64
C GLU A 606 4.98 46.29 -9.23
N VAL A 607 4.97 47.35 -8.43
CA VAL A 607 6.17 48.08 -8.03
C VAL A 607 6.31 48.01 -6.53
N GLU A 608 7.47 47.58 -6.06
CA GLU A 608 7.84 47.56 -4.64
C GLU A 608 8.00 49.00 -4.10
N THR A 609 6.92 49.77 -3.97
CA THR A 609 6.80 51.08 -3.27
C THR A 609 5.42 51.21 -2.61
N ASN A 610 5.33 51.85 -1.45
CA ASN A 610 4.06 52.14 -0.73
C ASN A 610 3.44 53.47 -1.15
N GLN A 611 4.24 54.40 -1.67
CA GLN A 611 3.77 55.67 -2.20
C GLN A 611 4.55 56.01 -3.47
N GLY A 612 3.85 56.02 -4.60
CA GLY A 612 4.46 56.39 -5.86
C GLY A 612 3.54 57.27 -6.70
N GLU A 613 4.16 58.08 -7.55
CA GLU A 613 3.48 58.79 -8.63
C GLU A 613 3.72 58.01 -9.92
N VAL A 614 2.66 57.80 -10.69
CA VAL A 614 2.75 57.18 -12.01
C VAL A 614 2.17 58.14 -13.04
N ALA A 615 2.87 58.33 -14.14
CA ALA A 615 2.36 59.10 -15.26
C ALA A 615 2.64 58.38 -16.58
N VAL A 616 1.65 58.33 -17.45
CA VAL A 616 1.78 57.73 -18.78
C VAL A 616 1.69 58.83 -19.82
N LYS A 617 2.78 59.06 -20.54
CA LYS A 617 2.82 60.01 -21.64
C LYS A 617 2.61 59.26 -22.96
N LYS A 618 1.51 59.60 -23.64
CA LYS A 618 1.17 59.08 -24.97
C LYS A 618 1.98 59.80 -26.06
N LYS A 619 2.23 59.08 -27.16
CA LYS A 619 3.05 59.55 -28.29
C LYS A 619 2.42 60.72 -29.07
N ASP A 620 1.10 60.76 -29.20
CA ASP A 620 0.41 61.83 -29.89
C ASP A 620 0.34 63.08 -29.01
N SER A 621 0.43 64.27 -29.60
CA SER A 621 0.47 65.57 -28.89
C SER A 621 -0.84 65.95 -28.17
N SER A 622 -1.66 64.97 -27.82
CA SER A 622 -3.03 65.07 -27.30
C SER A 622 -3.09 65.21 -25.77
N GLY A 623 -1.96 65.09 -25.05
CA GLY A 623 -1.88 65.39 -23.62
C GLY A 623 -0.97 64.44 -22.83
N ILE A 624 -0.65 64.83 -21.59
CA ILE A 624 -0.11 63.92 -20.58
C ILE A 624 -1.31 63.40 -19.80
N ASP A 625 -1.52 62.07 -19.78
CA ASP A 625 -2.49 61.44 -18.89
C ASP A 625 -1.78 61.27 -17.54
N ILE A 626 -1.88 62.29 -16.68
CA ILE A 626 -1.33 62.24 -15.31
C ILE A 626 -2.39 61.60 -14.43
N GLN A 627 -2.13 60.38 -13.98
CA GLN A 627 -2.96 59.70 -13.00
C GLN A 627 -2.23 59.67 -11.65
N ASN A 628 -2.56 60.62 -10.77
CA ASN A 628 -2.05 60.58 -9.40
C ASN A 628 -2.81 59.50 -8.63
N GLY A 629 -2.16 58.37 -8.36
CA GLY A 629 -2.67 57.37 -7.43
C GLY A 629 -2.27 57.72 -6.01
N THR A 630 -3.23 58.04 -5.16
CA THR A 630 -3.03 58.04 -3.70
C THR A 630 -3.83 56.89 -3.14
N LYS A 631 -3.18 55.96 -2.42
CA LYS A 631 -3.86 54.87 -1.72
C LYS A 631 -4.76 55.52 -0.65
N GLY A 632 -6.09 55.49 -0.87
CA GLY A 632 -7.04 55.93 0.14
C GLY A 632 -6.96 55.01 1.34
N VAL A 633 -7.03 55.57 2.56
CA VAL A 633 -6.82 54.89 3.85
C VAL A 633 -7.75 53.68 4.09
N HIS A 634 -8.72 53.41 3.21
CA HIS A 634 -9.77 52.39 3.44
C HIS A 634 -10.16 51.47 2.25
N THR A 635 -9.49 51.48 1.09
CA THR A 635 -9.81 50.53 -0.01
C THR A 635 -8.57 50.09 -0.79
N ASN A 636 -8.30 48.79 -0.78
CA ASN A 636 -7.08 48.12 -1.28
C ASN A 636 -6.99 47.94 -2.82
N VAL A 637 -7.66 48.78 -3.61
CA VAL A 637 -7.51 48.78 -5.08
C VAL A 637 -7.44 50.22 -5.56
N VAL A 638 -6.38 50.56 -6.29
CA VAL A 638 -6.37 51.74 -7.15
C VAL A 638 -6.83 51.25 -8.53
N ASP A 639 -8.12 51.41 -8.81
CA ASP A 639 -8.67 51.10 -10.13
C ASP A 639 -8.51 52.33 -11.02
N PHE A 640 -7.71 52.17 -12.08
CA PHE A 640 -7.56 53.14 -13.17
C PHE A 640 -8.06 52.51 -14.46
N THR A 641 -9.32 52.10 -14.49
CA THR A 641 -10.01 51.80 -15.74
C THR A 641 -10.39 53.11 -16.45
N LEU A 642 -10.03 53.19 -17.73
CA LEU A 642 -10.59 54.14 -18.70
C LEU A 642 -11.93 53.63 -19.20
#